data_AF-A0A8H2WHQ0-F1
#
_entry.id   AF-A0A8H2WHQ0-F1
#
_cell.length_a   1.000
_cell.length_b   1.000
_cell.length_c   1.000
_cell.angle_alpha   90.00
_cell.angle_beta   90.00
_cell.angle_gamma   90.00
#
_symmetry.space_group_name_H-M   'P 1'
#
loop_
_entity.id
_entity.type
_entity.pdbx_description
1 polymer ?
#
loop_
_entity_poly.entity_id
_entity_poly.type
_entity_poly.pdbx_seq_one_letter_code
_entity_poly.pdbx_strand_id
1 'polypeptide(L)'
;MSRIDSPWGSKFPHYSGIVEDSIDASFDAYMQHKESLSEASHDLMPLSVLETALAVGENMHKVGFHTGNKIFPVLMKTVRGYTDVHMGEILSHYYGLLCVRHLIRMVCIGTLKQNKALEPFLKELKHGMDRNTVATRLAEKALGFMTKALYTEDLSNVADALGCSKKTGRAFVIEGGLGFRDVRFLVDVVWKSRKAIIPLRRGGILPGLPALVFVLCEMTIFSDAPKPTRPWSKLQEILLRCYLGDTTLPERGILRQLAIFMHHRILEYKIPDDYIPVDQEDFCGIAGAWIDMLTPPLDLDLAPVMLLDVSMILLRWIFCLMANPHEKEGKLMAEWLAPAIMAAGFERLRLEIDRECDGPMPLPRCAFARNYAAELFGHASMMGEMIQSRTVKDKFVRTLYELDFHETAARVLLLVTREDGGWTITPCQ
;
A
#
# COMPACT_ATOMS: atom_id res chain seq x y z
N MET A 1 -22.90 -39.54 5.33
CA MET A 1 -23.22 -39.17 3.93
C MET A 1 -23.95 -37.84 4.02
N SER A 2 -23.52 -36.70 3.48
CA SER A 2 -22.56 -36.37 2.41
C SER A 2 -21.59 -35.27 2.86
N ARG A 3 -20.29 -35.49 2.62
CA ARG A 3 -19.26 -34.45 2.57
C ARG A 3 -19.57 -33.57 1.36
N ILE A 4 -19.67 -32.27 1.56
CA ILE A 4 -19.49 -31.29 0.48
C ILE A 4 -18.12 -30.69 0.74
N ASP A 5 -17.16 -31.17 -0.04
CA ASP A 5 -15.80 -30.65 -0.07
C ASP A 5 -15.82 -29.24 -0.67
N SER A 6 -15.22 -28.29 0.04
CA SER A 6 -14.94 -26.95 -0.47
C SER A 6 -13.85 -27.04 -1.54
N PRO A 7 -13.99 -26.40 -2.72
CA PRO A 7 -13.02 -26.44 -3.81
C PRO A 7 -11.77 -25.59 -3.56
N TRP A 8 -11.72 -24.88 -2.44
CA TRP A 8 -10.54 -24.18 -1.94
C TRP A 8 -9.87 -25.06 -0.89
N GLY A 9 -8.58 -25.36 -1.11
CA GLY A 9 -7.76 -26.32 -0.36
C GLY A 9 -7.74 -26.15 1.16
N SER A 10 -7.01 -27.05 1.82
CA SER A 10 -6.95 -27.19 3.29
C SER A 10 -6.86 -25.86 4.03
N LYS A 11 -7.75 -25.68 5.02
CA LYS A 11 -7.88 -24.49 5.87
C LYS A 11 -6.51 -23.95 6.32
N PHE A 12 -6.31 -22.64 6.12
CA PHE A 12 -5.16 -21.79 6.48
C PHE A 12 -4.37 -22.17 7.76
N PRO A 13 -4.99 -22.57 8.90
CA PRO A 13 -4.22 -22.97 10.09
C PRO A 13 -3.39 -24.26 9.96
N HIS A 14 -3.69 -25.16 9.02
CA HIS A 14 -2.83 -26.34 8.79
C HIS A 14 -1.61 -26.03 7.91
N TYR A 15 -1.63 -24.92 7.17
CA TYR A 15 -0.49 -24.49 6.35
C TYR A 15 0.63 -23.88 7.19
N SER A 16 0.35 -23.20 8.31
CA SER A 16 1.40 -22.53 9.08
C SER A 16 2.42 -23.50 9.71
N GLY A 17 1.96 -24.61 10.29
CA GLY A 17 2.85 -25.60 10.90
C GLY A 17 3.69 -26.38 9.88
N ILE A 18 3.06 -26.82 8.78
CA ILE A 18 3.77 -27.52 7.68
C ILE A 18 4.79 -26.60 7.00
N VAL A 19 4.47 -25.31 6.88
CA VAL A 19 5.39 -24.29 6.32
C VAL A 19 6.57 -24.04 7.27
N GLU A 20 6.36 -24.06 8.59
CA GLU A 20 7.46 -23.88 9.55
C GLU A 20 8.48 -25.00 9.49
N ASP A 21 8.01 -26.25 9.52
CA ASP A 21 8.83 -27.46 9.42
C ASP A 21 9.51 -27.58 8.06
N SER A 22 8.79 -27.24 6.97
CA SER A 22 9.34 -27.23 5.61
C SER A 22 10.44 -26.20 5.43
N ILE A 23 10.31 -25.02 6.06
CA ILE A 23 11.33 -23.95 5.98
C ILE A 23 12.61 -24.33 6.74
N ASP A 24 12.51 -24.93 7.92
CA ASP A 24 13.70 -25.33 8.68
C ASP A 24 14.42 -26.52 7.98
N ALA A 25 13.67 -27.48 7.43
CA ALA A 25 14.23 -28.53 6.57
C ALA A 25 14.89 -27.98 5.28
N SER A 26 14.29 -26.95 4.68
CA SER A 26 14.83 -26.28 3.50
C SER A 26 16.11 -25.49 3.85
N PHE A 27 16.18 -24.89 5.04
CA PHE A 27 17.38 -24.21 5.53
C PHE A 27 18.56 -25.20 5.70
N ASP A 28 18.32 -26.38 6.28
CA ASP A 28 19.34 -27.40 6.44
C ASP A 28 19.83 -27.94 5.08
N ALA A 29 18.92 -28.12 4.12
CA ALA A 29 19.26 -28.50 2.75
C ALA A 29 20.14 -27.44 2.05
N TYR A 30 19.92 -26.14 2.32
CA TYR A 30 20.76 -25.05 1.79
C TYR A 30 22.19 -25.17 2.27
N MET A 31 22.37 -25.36 3.57
CA MET A 31 23.68 -25.40 4.19
C MET A 31 24.52 -26.55 3.63
N GLN A 32 23.86 -27.64 3.23
CA GLN A 32 24.49 -28.77 2.54
C GLN A 32 24.79 -28.46 1.06
N HIS A 33 23.93 -27.70 0.35
CA HIS A 33 24.12 -27.36 -1.08
C HIS A 33 25.01 -26.13 -1.33
N LYS A 34 25.29 -25.33 -0.30
CA LYS A 34 26.16 -24.14 -0.40
C LYS A 34 27.60 -24.49 -0.82
N GLU A 35 28.03 -25.73 -0.58
CA GLU A 35 29.36 -26.23 -0.99
C GLU A 35 29.45 -26.58 -2.49
N SER A 36 28.33 -26.71 -3.21
CA SER A 36 28.31 -27.17 -4.61
C SER A 36 27.92 -26.12 -5.66
N LEU A 37 27.55 -24.89 -5.25
CA LEU A 37 27.01 -23.85 -6.13
C LEU A 37 28.09 -22.97 -6.79
N SER A 38 29.16 -23.57 -7.32
CA SER A 38 30.24 -22.83 -8.03
C SER A 38 30.01 -22.62 -9.52
N GLU A 39 28.98 -23.21 -10.14
CA GLU A 39 28.76 -23.08 -11.59
C GLU A 39 27.32 -22.68 -11.93
N ALA A 40 27.16 -21.44 -12.40
CA ALA A 40 25.90 -20.89 -12.86
C ALA A 40 25.64 -21.27 -14.33
N SER A 41 24.80 -22.27 -14.58
CA SER A 41 24.18 -22.45 -15.89
C SER A 41 22.86 -21.67 -16.00
N HIS A 42 22.43 -21.45 -17.24
CA HIS A 42 21.37 -20.50 -17.61
C HIS A 42 19.93 -20.94 -17.30
N ASP A 43 19.73 -22.11 -16.70
CA ASP A 43 18.39 -22.62 -16.43
C ASP A 43 17.85 -22.14 -15.07
N LEU A 44 16.53 -22.06 -14.98
CA LEU A 44 15.79 -21.66 -13.79
C LEU A 44 16.34 -22.38 -12.54
N MET A 45 16.49 -21.64 -11.43
CA MET A 45 16.90 -22.21 -10.16
C MET A 45 15.95 -23.37 -9.82
N PRO A 46 16.45 -24.59 -9.56
CA PRO A 46 15.59 -25.72 -9.20
C PRO A 46 14.69 -25.35 -8.03
N LEU A 47 13.43 -25.81 -8.05
CA LEU A 47 12.41 -25.39 -7.08
C LEU A 47 12.88 -25.59 -5.62
N SER A 48 13.53 -26.72 -5.35
CA SER A 48 14.11 -27.01 -4.05
C SER A 48 15.17 -25.99 -3.63
N VAL A 49 16.04 -25.56 -4.55
CA VAL A 49 17.08 -24.54 -4.30
C VAL A 49 16.44 -23.16 -4.11
N LEU A 50 15.33 -22.88 -4.79
CA LEU A 50 14.59 -21.64 -4.62
C LEU A 50 13.88 -21.59 -3.26
N GLU A 51 13.16 -22.64 -2.88
CA GLU A 51 12.52 -22.79 -1.56
C GLU A 51 13.53 -22.61 -0.44
N THR A 52 14.66 -23.29 -0.60
CA THR A 52 15.84 -23.24 0.25
C THR A 52 16.42 -21.83 0.36
N ALA A 53 16.68 -21.15 -0.76
CA ALA A 53 17.22 -19.79 -0.76
C ALA A 53 16.24 -18.76 -0.17
N LEU A 54 14.95 -18.91 -0.45
CA LEU A 54 13.89 -18.07 0.12
C LEU A 54 13.75 -18.33 1.62
N ALA A 55 13.74 -19.59 2.06
CA ALA A 55 13.69 -20.01 3.46
C ALA A 55 14.88 -19.51 4.27
N VAL A 56 16.09 -19.62 3.71
CA VAL A 56 17.31 -19.01 4.27
C VAL A 56 17.15 -17.51 4.35
N GLY A 57 16.65 -16.90 3.28
CA GLY A 57 16.28 -15.50 3.19
C GLY A 57 15.29 -15.04 4.25
N GLU A 58 14.32 -15.88 4.57
CA GLU A 58 13.32 -15.65 5.62
C GLU A 58 13.94 -15.74 7.03
N ASN A 59 14.98 -16.57 7.20
CA ASN A 59 15.62 -16.85 8.49
C ASN A 59 17.01 -16.22 8.65
N MET A 60 17.36 -15.22 7.84
CA MET A 60 18.68 -14.56 7.85
C MET A 60 19.09 -14.02 9.24
N HIS A 61 18.11 -13.69 10.08
CA HIS A 61 18.31 -13.27 11.46
C HIS A 61 18.80 -14.40 12.39
N LYS A 62 18.37 -15.64 12.16
CA LYS A 62 18.75 -16.81 12.98
C LYS A 62 20.19 -17.24 12.70
N VAL A 63 20.65 -17.03 11.48
CA VAL A 63 21.90 -17.63 10.98
C VAL A 63 23.05 -16.65 10.94
N GLY A 64 22.82 -15.43 11.47
CA GLY A 64 23.78 -14.33 11.42
C GLY A 64 24.14 -14.00 9.98
N PHE A 65 23.35 -13.15 9.31
CA PHE A 65 23.68 -12.75 7.94
C PHE A 65 25.11 -12.20 7.85
N HIS A 66 26.02 -12.97 7.25
CA HIS A 66 27.46 -12.66 7.30
C HIS A 66 28.06 -12.24 5.97
N THR A 67 27.33 -12.24 4.86
CA THR A 67 27.61 -11.54 3.58
C THR A 67 26.82 -12.20 2.45
N GLY A 68 26.19 -11.39 1.60
CA GLY A 68 25.52 -11.85 0.39
C GLY A 68 25.52 -10.74 -0.67
N ASN A 69 26.66 -10.51 -1.31
CA ASN A 69 26.89 -9.35 -2.20
C ASN A 69 26.07 -9.35 -3.51
N LYS A 70 25.04 -10.20 -3.68
CA LYS A 70 24.27 -10.34 -4.94
C LYS A 70 22.80 -10.77 -4.75
N ILE A 71 22.21 -10.55 -3.57
CA ILE A 71 20.86 -11.07 -3.27
C ILE A 71 19.76 -10.44 -4.14
N PHE A 72 19.82 -9.13 -4.40
CA PHE A 72 18.87 -8.46 -5.28
C PHE A 72 18.92 -9.00 -6.73
N PRO A 73 20.09 -9.14 -7.38
CA PRO A 73 20.18 -9.80 -8.69
C PRO A 73 19.55 -11.21 -8.74
N VAL A 74 19.77 -12.04 -7.72
CA VAL A 74 19.21 -13.41 -7.67
C VAL A 74 17.69 -13.37 -7.53
N LEU A 75 17.18 -12.55 -6.61
CA LEU A 75 15.74 -12.33 -6.43
C LEU A 75 15.10 -11.80 -7.71
N MET A 76 15.71 -10.81 -8.36
CA MET A 76 15.17 -10.24 -9.59
C MET A 76 15.18 -11.24 -10.75
N LYS A 77 16.23 -12.06 -10.91
CA LYS A 77 16.25 -13.15 -11.90
C LYS A 77 15.09 -14.12 -11.67
N THR A 78 14.84 -14.45 -10.40
CA THR A 78 13.78 -15.37 -10.00
C THR A 78 12.39 -14.79 -10.26
N VAL A 79 12.14 -13.56 -9.79
CA VAL A 79 10.87 -12.85 -10.01
C VAL A 79 10.59 -12.74 -11.52
N ARG A 80 11.60 -12.45 -12.34
CA ARG A 80 11.47 -12.42 -13.81
C ARG A 80 11.07 -13.79 -14.37
N GLY A 81 11.85 -14.83 -14.09
CA GLY A 81 11.53 -16.19 -14.55
C GLY A 81 10.15 -16.66 -14.10
N TYR A 82 9.73 -16.33 -12.88
CA TYR A 82 8.40 -16.66 -12.37
C TYR A 82 7.29 -15.88 -13.09
N THR A 83 7.51 -14.59 -13.33
CA THR A 83 6.57 -13.72 -14.05
C THR A 83 6.39 -14.20 -15.50
N ASP A 84 7.47 -14.66 -16.14
CA ASP A 84 7.42 -15.18 -17.51
C ASP A 84 6.56 -16.46 -17.61
N VAL A 85 6.59 -17.31 -16.58
CA VAL A 85 5.78 -18.54 -16.52
C VAL A 85 4.31 -18.25 -16.14
N HIS A 86 4.08 -17.33 -15.20
CA HIS A 86 2.77 -17.08 -14.59
C HIS A 86 2.11 -15.75 -15.02
N MET A 87 2.53 -15.19 -16.16
CA MET A 87 1.97 -13.99 -16.80
C MET A 87 1.86 -12.72 -15.93
N GLY A 88 2.49 -12.70 -14.75
CA GLY A 88 2.53 -11.56 -13.82
C GLY A 88 1.56 -11.60 -12.65
N GLU A 89 0.88 -12.73 -12.41
CA GLU A 89 0.08 -12.97 -11.18
C GLU A 89 0.95 -13.44 -10.00
N ILE A 90 2.08 -12.76 -9.77
CA ILE A 90 3.08 -13.18 -8.80
C ILE A 90 2.53 -13.31 -7.37
N LEU A 91 1.61 -12.46 -6.92
CA LEU A 91 1.07 -12.54 -5.56
C LEU A 91 -0.06 -13.57 -5.42
N SER A 92 -0.64 -14.01 -6.53
CA SER A 92 -1.69 -15.04 -6.55
C SER A 92 -1.12 -16.45 -6.41
N HIS A 93 0.20 -16.60 -6.52
CA HIS A 93 0.87 -17.88 -6.40
C HIS A 93 1.86 -17.91 -5.23
N TYR A 94 1.95 -19.06 -4.57
CA TYR A 94 2.75 -19.24 -3.35
C TYR A 94 4.22 -18.82 -3.52
N TYR A 95 4.91 -19.31 -4.55
CA TYR A 95 6.33 -19.01 -4.76
C TYR A 95 6.58 -17.56 -5.16
N GLY A 96 5.70 -16.99 -5.98
CA GLY A 96 5.76 -15.59 -6.34
C GLY A 96 5.57 -14.69 -5.11
N LEU A 97 4.60 -15.03 -4.25
CA LEU A 97 4.38 -14.37 -2.97
C LEU A 97 5.62 -14.42 -2.08
N LEU A 98 6.25 -15.59 -1.94
CA LEU A 98 7.49 -15.74 -1.17
C LEU A 98 8.63 -14.89 -1.75
N CYS A 99 8.76 -14.80 -3.07
CA CYS A 99 9.75 -13.95 -3.71
C CYS A 99 9.54 -12.47 -3.35
N VAL A 100 8.29 -11.98 -3.43
CA VAL A 100 7.97 -10.59 -3.07
C VAL A 100 8.19 -10.36 -1.57
N ARG A 101 7.79 -11.29 -0.71
CA ARG A 101 8.01 -11.20 0.74
C ARG A 101 9.49 -11.17 1.09
N HIS A 102 10.30 -11.98 0.42
CA HIS A 102 11.74 -11.96 0.61
C HIS A 102 12.36 -10.65 0.10
N LEU A 103 11.90 -10.14 -1.04
CA LEU A 103 12.31 -8.82 -1.54
C LEU A 103 11.97 -7.69 -0.56
N ILE A 104 10.78 -7.70 0.04
CA ILE A 104 10.38 -6.73 1.08
C ILE A 104 11.37 -6.76 2.26
N ARG A 105 11.73 -7.95 2.73
CA ARG A 105 12.70 -8.12 3.82
C ARG A 105 14.07 -7.60 3.43
N MET A 106 14.53 -7.87 2.21
CA MET A 106 15.82 -7.39 1.72
C MET A 106 15.86 -5.87 1.58
N VAL A 107 14.75 -5.25 1.19
CA VAL A 107 14.62 -3.78 1.23
C VAL A 107 14.78 -3.28 2.66
N CYS A 108 14.10 -3.87 3.64
CA CYS A 108 14.19 -3.44 5.03
C CYS A 108 15.61 -3.63 5.60
N ILE A 109 16.23 -4.79 5.37
CA ILE A 109 17.62 -5.09 5.75
C ILE A 109 18.58 -4.10 5.08
N GLY A 110 18.41 -3.85 3.78
CA GLY A 110 19.20 -2.90 3.01
C GLY A 110 19.13 -1.50 3.60
N THR A 111 17.94 -1.03 3.98
CA THR A 111 17.76 0.25 4.67
C THR A 111 18.49 0.27 6.01
N LEU A 112 18.33 -0.77 6.86
CA LEU A 112 19.02 -0.82 8.15
C LEU A 112 20.54 -0.85 7.98
N LYS A 113 21.06 -1.62 7.03
CA LYS A 113 22.50 -1.73 6.76
C LYS A 113 23.07 -0.40 6.28
N GLN A 114 22.39 0.27 5.35
CA GLN A 114 22.78 1.60 4.86
C GLN A 114 22.83 2.63 6.00
N ASN A 115 21.91 2.53 6.95
CA ASN A 115 21.83 3.40 8.12
C ASN A 115 22.60 2.88 9.33
N LYS A 116 23.50 1.89 9.15
CA LYS A 116 24.35 1.29 10.20
C LYS A 116 23.59 0.77 11.43
N ALA A 117 22.34 0.34 11.22
CA ALA A 117 21.39 -0.06 12.25
C ALA A 117 21.07 -1.56 12.25
N LEU A 118 21.56 -2.32 11.26
CA LEU A 118 21.33 -3.76 11.18
C LEU A 118 21.93 -4.52 12.38
N GLU A 119 23.19 -4.25 12.70
CA GLU A 119 23.89 -4.97 13.77
C GLU A 119 23.34 -4.67 15.17
N PRO A 120 22.99 -3.41 15.51
CA PRO A 120 22.21 -3.11 16.70
C PRO A 120 20.87 -3.85 16.72
N PHE A 121 20.12 -3.84 15.61
CA PHE A 121 18.84 -4.53 15.51
C PHE A 121 18.96 -6.04 15.75
N LEU A 122 19.94 -6.71 15.13
CA LEU A 122 20.16 -8.15 15.32
C LEU A 122 20.48 -8.50 16.78
N LYS A 123 21.19 -7.62 17.51
CA LYS A 123 21.46 -7.79 18.96
C LYS A 123 20.23 -7.62 19.83
N GLU A 124 19.23 -6.86 19.38
CA GLU A 124 17.93 -6.73 20.07
C GLU A 124 17.07 -7.99 19.92
N LEU A 125 17.42 -8.89 18.98
CA LEU A 125 16.65 -10.10 18.73
C LEU A 125 16.96 -11.20 19.76
N LYS A 126 15.91 -11.64 20.47
CA LYS A 126 15.92 -12.80 21.36
C LYS A 126 15.78 -14.11 20.58
N HIS A 127 16.43 -15.15 21.08
CA HIS A 127 16.27 -16.51 20.58
C HIS A 127 14.80 -16.96 20.75
N GLY A 128 14.20 -17.48 19.69
CA GLY A 128 12.83 -18.04 19.73
C GLY A 128 11.71 -17.02 19.49
N MET A 129 12.01 -15.78 19.09
CA MET A 129 10.97 -14.87 18.62
C MET A 129 10.29 -15.41 17.35
N ASP A 130 8.97 -15.21 17.30
CA ASP A 130 8.15 -15.53 16.15
C ASP A 130 8.60 -14.76 14.89
N ARG A 131 8.55 -15.44 13.74
CA ARG A 131 9.03 -14.91 12.46
C ARG A 131 8.25 -13.67 12.01
N ASN A 132 6.94 -13.63 12.26
CA ASN A 132 6.12 -12.47 11.89
C ASN A 132 6.46 -11.28 12.78
N THR A 133 6.68 -11.51 14.08
CA THR A 133 7.14 -10.48 15.02
C THR A 133 8.47 -9.87 14.58
N VAL A 134 9.45 -10.70 14.19
CA VAL A 134 10.74 -10.21 13.68
C VAL A 134 10.55 -9.40 12.40
N ALA A 135 9.73 -9.87 11.47
CA ALA A 135 9.47 -9.19 10.20
C ALA A 135 8.80 -7.81 10.40
N THR A 136 7.83 -7.74 11.31
CA THR A 136 7.16 -6.48 11.67
C THR A 136 8.14 -5.49 12.30
N ARG A 137 8.94 -5.92 13.29
CA ARG A 137 9.94 -5.03 13.93
C ARG A 137 11.03 -4.56 12.95
N LEU A 138 11.43 -5.43 12.03
CA LEU A 138 12.36 -5.08 10.96
C LEU A 138 11.75 -4.00 10.05
N ALA A 139 10.49 -4.18 9.64
CA ALA A 139 9.76 -3.22 8.82
C ALA A 139 9.60 -1.86 9.54
N GLU A 140 9.19 -1.87 10.80
CA GLU A 140 9.05 -0.66 11.63
C GLU A 140 10.35 0.14 11.71
N LYS A 141 11.48 -0.53 11.98
CA LYS A 141 12.79 0.11 12.05
C LYS A 141 13.19 0.70 10.69
N ALA A 142 12.97 -0.03 9.60
CA ALA A 142 13.28 0.44 8.24
C ALA A 142 12.45 1.67 7.87
N LEU A 143 11.13 1.60 8.10
CA LEU A 143 10.21 2.71 7.88
C LEU A 143 10.57 3.92 8.74
N GLY A 144 11.04 3.72 9.97
CA GLY A 144 11.53 4.81 10.83
C GLY A 144 12.66 5.62 10.19
N PHE A 145 13.57 5.01 9.43
CA PHE A 145 14.61 5.72 8.68
C PHE A 145 14.02 6.43 7.45
N MET A 146 13.14 5.76 6.70
CA MET A 146 12.49 6.35 5.51
C MET A 146 11.65 7.58 5.88
N THR A 147 10.88 7.50 6.96
CA THR A 147 10.11 8.60 7.53
C THR A 147 11.00 9.80 7.87
N LYS A 148 12.10 9.56 8.58
CA LYS A 148 13.05 10.62 8.94
C LYS A 148 13.64 11.29 7.71
N ALA A 149 13.98 10.52 6.67
CA ALA A 149 14.50 11.06 5.43
C ALA A 149 13.46 11.94 4.72
N LEU A 150 12.21 11.47 4.61
CA LEU A 150 11.11 12.25 4.01
C LEU A 150 10.85 13.57 4.73
N TYR A 151 10.88 13.57 6.07
CA TYR A 151 10.63 14.78 6.86
C TYR A 151 11.65 15.90 6.65
N THR A 152 12.82 15.59 6.07
CA THR A 152 13.80 16.63 5.74
C THR A 152 13.44 17.41 4.48
N GLU A 153 12.47 16.93 3.69
CA GLU A 153 12.06 17.47 2.38
C GLU A 153 13.22 17.58 1.37
N ASP A 154 14.36 16.94 1.65
CA ASP A 154 15.54 16.91 0.80
C ASP A 154 15.71 15.52 0.18
N LEU A 155 15.61 15.48 -1.15
CA LEU A 155 15.80 14.28 -1.95
C LEU A 155 17.19 13.64 -1.77
N SER A 156 18.20 14.42 -1.37
CA SER A 156 19.54 13.88 -1.07
C SER A 156 19.53 12.98 0.16
N ASN A 157 18.80 13.36 1.22
CA ASN A 157 18.65 12.54 2.43
C ASN A 157 17.90 11.24 2.14
N VAL A 158 16.90 11.29 1.25
CA VAL A 158 16.20 10.08 0.78
C VAL A 158 17.14 9.18 -0.01
N ALA A 159 17.94 9.75 -0.91
CA ALA A 159 18.94 9.00 -1.66
C ALA A 159 19.97 8.36 -0.72
N ASP A 160 20.46 9.08 0.29
CA ASP A 160 21.41 8.58 1.27
C ASP A 160 20.83 7.45 2.14
N ALA A 161 19.57 7.58 2.58
CA ALA A 161 18.85 6.57 3.34
C ALA A 161 18.67 5.26 2.55
N LEU A 162 18.54 5.35 1.22
CA LEU A 162 18.46 4.20 0.31
C LEU A 162 19.83 3.76 -0.20
N GLY A 163 20.91 4.51 0.08
CA GLY A 163 22.23 4.28 -0.52
C GLY A 163 22.21 4.41 -2.04
N CYS A 164 21.32 5.24 -2.56
CA CYS A 164 21.14 5.49 -3.97
C CYS A 164 22.16 6.51 -4.48
N SER A 165 23.07 6.08 -5.36
CA SER A 165 23.99 7.00 -6.02
C SER A 165 23.43 7.45 -7.36
N LYS A 166 23.42 8.78 -7.61
CA LYS A 166 23.13 9.35 -8.93
C LYS A 166 24.03 8.77 -10.04
N LYS A 167 25.23 8.29 -9.71
CA LYS A 167 26.17 7.70 -10.68
C LYS A 167 25.81 6.26 -11.07
N THR A 168 25.23 5.48 -10.16
CA THR A 168 24.95 4.06 -10.39
C THR A 168 23.48 3.78 -10.72
N GLY A 169 22.56 4.68 -10.33
CA GLY A 169 21.12 4.51 -10.55
C GLY A 169 20.54 3.29 -9.83
N ARG A 170 21.14 2.90 -8.70
CA ARG A 170 20.75 1.73 -7.90
C ARG A 170 20.57 2.10 -6.44
N ALA A 171 19.48 1.64 -5.82
CA ALA A 171 19.33 1.61 -4.36
C ALA A 171 20.10 0.42 -3.78
N PHE A 172 20.57 0.53 -2.54
CA PHE A 172 21.27 -0.53 -1.81
C PHE A 172 22.51 -1.06 -2.56
N VAL A 173 23.35 -0.15 -3.07
CA VAL A 173 24.52 -0.46 -3.95
C VAL A 173 25.46 -1.53 -3.36
N ILE A 174 25.56 -1.60 -2.03
CA ILE A 174 26.41 -2.55 -1.31
C ILE A 174 26.03 -4.03 -1.59
N GLU A 175 24.82 -4.31 -2.10
CA GLU A 175 24.31 -5.68 -2.31
C GLU A 175 23.91 -6.00 -3.76
N GLY A 176 24.50 -5.28 -4.73
CA GLY A 176 24.12 -5.40 -6.13
C GLY A 176 22.90 -4.56 -6.52
N GLY A 177 22.07 -4.21 -5.53
CA GLY A 177 21.08 -3.13 -5.54
C GLY A 177 19.93 -3.26 -6.53
N LEU A 178 18.82 -2.58 -6.26
CA LEU A 178 17.71 -2.46 -7.23
C LEU A 178 18.01 -1.30 -8.18
N GLY A 179 18.15 -1.59 -9.49
CA GLY A 179 18.29 -0.54 -10.51
C GLY A 179 16.94 -0.01 -11.00
N PHE A 180 16.95 1.09 -11.74
CA PHE A 180 15.73 1.66 -12.33
C PHE A 180 14.93 0.68 -13.20
N ARG A 181 15.62 -0.19 -13.96
CA ARG A 181 14.97 -1.24 -14.77
C ARG A 181 14.31 -2.32 -13.92
N ASP A 182 14.88 -2.64 -12.76
CA ASP A 182 14.29 -3.60 -11.83
C ASP A 182 13.06 -3.01 -11.16
N VAL A 183 13.16 -1.75 -10.73
CA VAL A 183 12.03 -1.02 -10.13
C VAL A 183 10.88 -0.90 -11.12
N ARG A 184 11.13 -0.48 -12.36
CA ARG A 184 10.07 -0.40 -13.38
C ARG A 184 9.38 -1.74 -13.60
N PHE A 185 10.17 -2.81 -13.71
CA PHE A 185 9.63 -4.16 -13.84
C PHE A 185 8.83 -4.58 -12.61
N LEU A 186 9.31 -4.32 -11.40
CA LEU A 186 8.60 -4.63 -10.15
C LEU A 186 7.28 -3.88 -10.04
N VAL A 187 7.23 -2.60 -10.44
CA VAL A 187 5.97 -1.84 -10.50
C VAL A 187 4.97 -2.54 -11.41
N ASP A 188 5.39 -2.95 -12.60
CA ASP A 188 4.50 -3.64 -13.54
C ASP A 188 4.02 -4.99 -12.98
N VAL A 189 4.92 -5.77 -12.36
CA VAL A 189 4.60 -7.09 -11.78
C VAL A 189 3.66 -6.98 -10.59
N VAL A 190 3.97 -6.10 -9.63
CA VAL A 190 3.12 -5.89 -8.44
C VAL A 190 1.76 -5.34 -8.86
N TRP A 191 1.72 -4.43 -9.84
CA TRP A 191 0.48 -3.87 -10.33
C TRP A 191 -0.37 -4.91 -11.08
N LYS A 192 0.22 -5.83 -11.85
CA LYS A 192 -0.55 -6.95 -12.44
C LYS A 192 -1.22 -7.81 -11.36
N SER A 193 -0.56 -7.98 -10.21
CA SER A 193 -1.07 -8.72 -9.05
C SER A 193 -1.84 -7.87 -8.02
N ARG A 194 -2.23 -6.64 -8.38
CA ARG A 194 -2.72 -5.63 -7.42
C ARG A 194 -3.95 -6.03 -6.60
N LYS A 195 -4.80 -6.93 -7.12
CA LYS A 195 -5.99 -7.44 -6.43
C LYS A 195 -5.64 -8.11 -5.09
N ALA A 196 -4.48 -8.76 -5.03
CA ALA A 196 -4.03 -9.47 -3.83
C ALA A 196 -3.47 -8.54 -2.74
N ILE A 197 -3.18 -7.26 -3.03
CA ILE A 197 -2.49 -6.36 -2.07
C ILE A 197 -3.31 -6.16 -0.80
N ILE A 198 -4.58 -5.78 -0.92
CA ILE A 198 -5.47 -5.53 0.22
C ILE A 198 -5.64 -6.80 1.09
N PRO A 199 -6.07 -7.96 0.54
CA PRO A 199 -6.28 -9.15 1.37
C PRO A 199 -4.98 -9.66 2.01
N LEU A 200 -3.85 -9.63 1.30
CA LEU A 200 -2.56 -10.07 1.87
C LEU A 200 -2.07 -9.13 2.98
N ARG A 201 -2.32 -7.82 2.87
CA ARG A 201 -2.02 -6.85 3.93
C ARG A 201 -2.90 -7.07 5.15
N ARG A 202 -4.21 -7.21 4.96
CA ARG A 202 -5.17 -7.51 6.04
C ARG A 202 -4.85 -8.82 6.77
N GLY A 203 -4.33 -9.81 6.05
CA GLY A 203 -3.86 -11.06 6.65
C GLY A 203 -2.51 -10.99 7.35
N GLY A 204 -1.83 -9.84 7.39
CA GLY A 204 -0.50 -9.69 7.98
C GLY A 204 0.61 -10.42 7.22
N ILE A 205 0.39 -10.80 5.95
CA ILE A 205 1.28 -11.67 5.18
C ILE A 205 2.44 -10.89 4.54
N LEU A 206 2.24 -9.59 4.32
CA LEU A 206 3.22 -8.67 3.71
C LEU A 206 3.68 -7.57 4.70
N PRO A 207 4.30 -7.93 5.85
CA PRO A 207 4.88 -6.95 6.75
C PRO A 207 6.03 -6.23 6.04
N GLY A 208 6.02 -4.90 6.06
CA GLY A 208 7.02 -4.07 5.37
C GLY A 208 6.75 -3.78 3.90
N LEU A 209 5.60 -4.19 3.34
CA LEU A 209 5.21 -3.76 1.98
C LEU A 209 5.30 -2.24 1.77
N PRO A 210 4.91 -1.37 2.74
CA PRO A 210 5.11 0.07 2.61
C PRO A 210 6.56 0.49 2.38
N ALA A 211 7.54 -0.25 2.92
CA ALA A 211 8.96 0.02 2.70
C ALA A 211 9.38 -0.33 1.27
N LEU A 212 8.86 -1.43 0.71
CA LEU A 212 9.04 -1.73 -0.72
C LEU A 212 8.37 -0.67 -1.60
N VAL A 213 7.11 -0.31 -1.32
CA VAL A 213 6.38 0.74 -2.06
C VAL A 213 7.14 2.06 -2.01
N PHE A 214 7.68 2.44 -0.86
CA PHE A 214 8.55 3.60 -0.70
C PHE A 214 9.74 3.56 -1.68
N VAL A 215 10.49 2.45 -1.71
CA VAL A 215 11.61 2.29 -2.64
C VAL A 215 11.17 2.37 -4.10
N LEU A 216 10.04 1.74 -4.46
CA LEU A 216 9.51 1.80 -5.82
C LEU A 216 9.15 3.24 -6.23
N CYS A 217 8.53 4.00 -5.33
CA CYS A 217 8.18 5.40 -5.53
C CYS A 217 9.45 6.26 -5.72
N GLU A 218 10.36 6.24 -4.75
CA GLU A 218 11.56 7.08 -4.75
C GLU A 218 12.50 6.76 -5.90
N MET A 219 12.72 5.48 -6.21
CA MET A 219 13.53 5.11 -7.36
C MET A 219 12.89 5.50 -8.70
N THR A 220 11.56 5.59 -8.76
CA THR A 220 10.87 6.15 -9.93
C THR A 220 11.04 7.66 -10.02
N ILE A 221 11.13 8.36 -8.88
CA ILE A 221 11.48 9.80 -8.83
C ILE A 221 12.92 10.02 -9.29
N PHE A 222 13.87 9.19 -8.83
CA PHE A 222 15.28 9.28 -9.20
C PHE A 222 15.60 8.78 -10.62
N SER A 223 14.69 8.03 -11.24
CA SER A 223 14.86 7.47 -12.58
C SER A 223 15.33 8.53 -13.59
N ASP A 224 16.17 8.10 -14.52
CA ASP A 224 16.63 8.91 -15.66
C ASP A 224 15.60 8.97 -16.81
N ALA A 225 14.67 8.00 -16.86
CA ALA A 225 13.56 8.01 -17.80
C ALA A 225 12.80 9.35 -17.84
N PRO A 226 12.32 9.80 -19.03
CA PRO A 226 11.52 11.01 -19.16
C PRO A 226 10.35 11.01 -18.18
N LYS A 227 10.14 12.14 -17.49
CA LYS A 227 9.13 12.23 -16.41
C LYS A 227 7.75 11.75 -16.84
N PRO A 228 7.21 12.08 -18.03
CA PRO A 228 5.88 11.63 -18.43
C PRO A 228 5.77 10.12 -18.72
N THR A 229 6.88 9.41 -18.96
CA THR A 229 6.87 7.99 -19.36
C THR A 229 7.07 7.02 -18.19
N ARG A 230 7.19 7.56 -16.97
CA ARG A 230 7.32 6.78 -15.75
C ARG A 230 5.96 6.19 -15.34
N PRO A 231 5.93 5.07 -14.61
CA PRO A 231 4.69 4.34 -14.29
C PRO A 231 3.90 4.98 -13.13
N TRP A 232 3.59 6.28 -13.23
CA TRP A 232 2.96 7.05 -12.15
C TRP A 232 1.60 6.49 -11.74
N SER A 233 0.69 6.24 -12.70
CA SER A 233 -0.67 5.76 -12.40
C SER A 233 -0.66 4.37 -11.76
N LYS A 234 0.21 3.46 -12.25
CA LYS A 234 0.38 2.12 -11.66
C LYS A 234 0.91 2.19 -10.22
N LEU A 235 1.89 3.06 -9.98
CA LEU A 235 2.43 3.30 -8.64
C LEU A 235 1.38 3.89 -7.71
N GLN A 236 0.60 4.86 -8.18
CA GLN A 236 -0.49 5.43 -7.39
C GLN A 236 -1.48 4.35 -6.99
N GLU A 237 -1.91 3.48 -7.91
CA GLU A 237 -2.85 2.41 -7.59
C GLU A 237 -2.27 1.40 -6.58
N ILE A 238 -1.01 0.96 -6.74
CA ILE A 238 -0.32 0.10 -5.76
C ILE A 238 -0.31 0.76 -4.39
N LEU A 239 0.03 2.06 -4.35
CA LEU A 239 0.15 2.82 -3.13
C LEU A 239 -1.21 2.95 -2.43
N LEU A 240 -2.27 3.32 -3.15
CA LEU A 240 -3.61 3.49 -2.57
C LEU A 240 -4.14 2.16 -2.03
N ARG A 241 -3.91 1.05 -2.73
CA ARG A 241 -4.22 -0.30 -2.23
C ARG A 241 -3.42 -0.66 -0.99
N CYS A 242 -2.13 -0.29 -0.95
CA CYS A 242 -1.30 -0.48 0.22
C CYS A 242 -1.83 0.33 1.41
N TYR A 243 -2.29 1.57 1.17
CA TYR A 243 -2.89 2.46 2.17
C TYR A 243 -4.22 1.94 2.73
N LEU A 244 -5.08 1.37 1.87
CA LEU A 244 -6.34 0.74 2.27
C LEU A 244 -6.14 -0.62 2.97
N GLY A 245 -4.99 -1.27 2.76
CA GLY A 245 -4.59 -2.44 3.53
C GLY A 245 -4.45 -2.09 5.01
N ASP A 246 -4.61 -3.09 5.89
CA ASP A 246 -4.39 -2.91 7.32
C ASP A 246 -3.00 -2.33 7.56
N THR A 247 -2.93 -1.06 7.99
CA THR A 247 -1.73 -0.21 8.02
C THR A 247 -1.65 0.52 9.34
N THR A 248 -0.47 0.45 9.95
CA THR A 248 -0.16 1.18 11.18
C THR A 248 -0.12 2.69 10.90
N LEU A 249 -0.34 3.51 11.93
CA LEU A 249 -0.29 4.98 11.80
C LEU A 249 1.03 5.50 11.18
N PRO A 250 2.22 4.98 11.56
CA PRO A 250 3.47 5.38 10.92
C PRO A 250 3.54 5.00 9.43
N GLU A 251 3.09 3.80 9.05
CA GLU A 251 3.04 3.36 7.65
C GLU A 251 2.13 4.27 6.82
N ARG A 252 0.94 4.58 7.34
CA ARG A 252 -0.02 5.48 6.70
C ARG A 252 0.55 6.87 6.46
N GLY A 253 1.34 7.41 7.40
CA GLY A 253 1.98 8.72 7.26
C GLY A 253 2.90 8.81 6.04
N ILE A 254 3.75 7.79 5.83
CA ILE A 254 4.65 7.70 4.66
C ILE A 254 3.86 7.53 3.37
N LEU A 255 2.96 6.54 3.35
CA LEU A 255 2.14 6.23 2.17
C LEU A 255 1.34 7.48 1.75
N ARG A 256 0.80 8.22 2.71
CA ARG A 256 0.13 9.50 2.46
C ARG A 256 1.02 10.48 1.70
N GLN A 257 2.23 10.76 2.21
CA GLN A 257 3.11 11.77 1.59
C GLN A 257 3.44 11.41 0.15
N LEU A 258 3.72 10.12 -0.08
CA LEU A 258 3.94 9.57 -1.41
C LEU A 258 2.68 9.68 -2.30
N ALA A 259 1.48 9.40 -1.76
CA ALA A 259 0.22 9.50 -2.52
C ALA A 259 0.03 10.91 -3.08
N ILE A 260 0.24 11.92 -2.23
CA ILE A 260 0.11 13.33 -2.56
C ILE A 260 1.13 13.70 -3.64
N PHE A 261 2.39 13.33 -3.44
CA PHE A 261 3.44 13.60 -4.42
C PHE A 261 3.10 13.00 -5.79
N MET A 262 2.71 11.72 -5.81
CA MET A 262 2.35 11.02 -7.05
C MET A 262 1.14 11.66 -7.74
N HIS A 263 0.11 12.02 -6.98
CA HIS A 263 -1.07 12.69 -7.52
C HIS A 263 -0.71 14.03 -8.18
N HIS A 264 0.13 14.84 -7.54
CA HIS A 264 0.60 16.11 -8.12
C HIS A 264 1.36 15.89 -9.44
N ARG A 265 2.21 14.86 -9.53
CA ARG A 265 2.94 14.54 -10.77
C ARG A 265 2.02 14.07 -11.89
N ILE A 266 1.00 13.28 -11.57
CA ILE A 266 0.00 12.84 -12.56
C ILE A 266 -0.72 14.06 -13.16
N LEU A 267 -1.14 15.00 -12.32
CA LEU A 267 -1.78 16.25 -12.77
C LEU A 267 -0.82 17.16 -13.56
N GLU A 268 0.39 17.40 -13.03
CA GLU A 268 1.41 18.25 -13.67
C GLU A 268 1.78 17.75 -15.07
N TYR A 269 1.97 16.43 -15.21
CA TYR A 269 2.35 15.82 -16.47
C TYR A 269 1.17 15.43 -17.36
N LYS A 270 -0.07 15.72 -16.93
CA LYS A 270 -1.31 15.36 -17.63
C LYS A 270 -1.28 13.88 -18.05
N ILE A 271 -0.82 13.03 -17.13
CA ILE A 271 -0.81 11.58 -17.37
C ILE A 271 -2.27 11.17 -17.55
N PRO A 272 -2.62 10.49 -18.66
CA PRO A 272 -3.96 10.01 -18.84
C PRO A 272 -4.38 9.16 -17.63
N ASP A 273 -5.64 9.33 -17.25
CA ASP A 273 -6.31 8.45 -16.29
C ASP A 273 -6.56 7.09 -16.98
N ASP A 274 -5.48 6.34 -17.22
CA ASP A 274 -5.47 4.98 -17.75
C ASP A 274 -5.92 3.98 -16.68
N TYR A 275 -7.04 4.28 -16.00
CA TYR A 275 -7.63 3.37 -15.03
C TYR A 275 -8.08 2.13 -15.78
N ILE A 276 -7.43 1.01 -15.48
CA ILE A 276 -7.92 -0.27 -15.95
C ILE A 276 -9.20 -0.60 -15.19
N PRO A 277 -10.30 -0.93 -15.89
CA PRO A 277 -11.53 -1.35 -15.25
C PRO A 277 -11.27 -2.48 -14.26
N VAL A 278 -11.82 -2.35 -13.07
CA VAL A 278 -11.79 -3.40 -12.04
C VAL A 278 -12.96 -4.35 -12.26
N ASP A 279 -12.76 -5.63 -11.95
CA ASP A 279 -13.86 -6.57 -11.87
C ASP A 279 -14.61 -6.42 -10.54
N GLN A 280 -15.69 -7.19 -10.40
CA GLN A 280 -16.56 -7.09 -9.24
C GLN A 280 -15.85 -7.45 -7.93
N GLU A 281 -15.03 -8.51 -7.91
CA GLU A 281 -14.34 -8.95 -6.70
C GLU A 281 -13.32 -7.91 -6.23
N ASP A 282 -12.52 -7.40 -7.16
CA ASP A 282 -11.53 -6.37 -6.88
C ASP A 282 -12.19 -5.07 -6.38
N PHE A 283 -13.27 -4.65 -7.04
CA PHE A 283 -14.04 -3.47 -6.62
C PHE A 283 -14.62 -3.64 -5.20
N CYS A 284 -15.22 -4.80 -4.91
CA CYS A 284 -15.73 -5.11 -3.57
C CYS A 284 -14.62 -5.06 -2.51
N GLY A 285 -13.43 -5.59 -2.82
CA GLY A 285 -12.28 -5.54 -1.92
C GLY A 285 -11.83 -4.11 -1.61
N ILE A 286 -11.79 -3.24 -2.62
CA ILE A 286 -11.42 -1.82 -2.47
C ILE A 286 -12.50 -1.04 -1.71
N ALA A 287 -13.76 -1.16 -2.13
CA ALA A 287 -14.88 -0.46 -1.52
C ALA A 287 -15.10 -0.89 -0.07
N GLY A 288 -15.01 -2.20 0.21
CA GLY A 288 -15.04 -2.73 1.56
C GLY A 288 -13.91 -2.16 2.41
N ALA A 289 -12.69 -2.08 1.86
CA ALA A 289 -11.56 -1.51 2.60
C ALA A 289 -11.67 -0.02 2.90
N TRP A 290 -12.26 0.74 1.99
CA TRP A 290 -12.62 2.14 2.22
C TRP A 290 -13.67 2.28 3.33
N ILE A 291 -14.75 1.50 3.24
CA ILE A 291 -15.84 1.52 4.22
C ILE A 291 -15.30 1.13 5.61
N ASP A 292 -14.58 0.02 5.71
CA ASP A 292 -14.02 -0.47 6.98
C ASP A 292 -13.09 0.57 7.64
N MET A 293 -12.29 1.27 6.83
CA MET A 293 -11.38 2.31 7.32
C MET A 293 -12.12 3.52 7.88
N LEU A 294 -13.32 3.80 7.39
CA LEU A 294 -14.08 5.01 7.70
C LEU A 294 -15.30 4.78 8.62
N THR A 295 -15.66 3.54 8.87
CA THR A 295 -16.85 3.20 9.66
C THR A 295 -16.57 3.41 11.16
N PRO A 296 -17.49 4.04 11.92
CA PRO A 296 -17.32 4.27 13.35
C PRO A 296 -17.18 3.00 14.22
N PRO A 297 -16.52 3.09 15.41
CA PRO A 297 -15.84 4.28 15.91
C PRO A 297 -14.55 4.54 15.14
N LEU A 298 -14.42 5.75 14.59
CA LEU A 298 -13.19 6.18 13.95
C LEU A 298 -12.15 6.34 15.04
N ASP A 299 -11.03 5.62 14.90
CA ASP A 299 -9.87 5.86 15.74
C ASP A 299 -9.43 7.32 15.54
N LEU A 300 -9.55 8.12 16.60
CA LEU A 300 -9.18 9.53 16.56
C LEU A 300 -7.70 9.71 16.23
N ASP A 301 -6.85 8.71 16.45
CA ASP A 301 -5.44 8.72 16.03
C ASP A 301 -5.30 8.54 14.51
N LEU A 302 -6.30 7.94 13.85
CA LEU A 302 -6.39 7.82 12.39
C LEU A 302 -6.73 9.17 11.75
N ALA A 303 -7.45 10.05 12.45
CA ALA A 303 -7.91 11.33 11.89
C ALA A 303 -6.78 12.34 11.59
N PRO A 304 -5.71 12.47 12.41
CA PRO A 304 -4.49 13.20 12.04
C PRO A 304 -3.73 12.61 10.86
N VAL A 305 -3.91 11.32 10.58
CA VAL A 305 -3.15 10.57 9.57
C VAL A 305 -3.89 10.48 8.23
N MET A 306 -5.22 10.35 8.26
CA MET A 306 -6.13 10.54 7.13
C MET A 306 -6.31 12.02 6.82
N LEU A 307 -5.21 12.74 6.59
CA LEU A 307 -5.37 14.13 6.17
C LEU A 307 -6.27 14.19 4.93
N LEU A 308 -7.10 15.23 4.91
CA LEU A 308 -8.15 15.44 3.93
C LEU A 308 -7.67 15.26 2.49
N ASP A 309 -6.40 15.57 2.23
CA ASP A 309 -5.75 15.37 0.93
C ASP A 309 -5.74 13.91 0.43
N VAL A 310 -5.34 12.94 1.25
CA VAL A 310 -5.39 11.52 0.84
C VAL A 310 -6.81 11.01 0.77
N SER A 311 -7.69 11.51 1.65
CA SER A 311 -9.11 11.16 1.62
C SER A 311 -9.77 11.63 0.31
N MET A 312 -9.41 12.82 -0.18
CA MET A 312 -9.82 13.32 -1.51
C MET A 312 -9.28 12.43 -2.63
N ILE A 313 -8.00 12.06 -2.60
CA ILE A 313 -7.38 11.19 -3.62
C ILE A 313 -8.08 9.82 -3.65
N LEU A 314 -8.31 9.21 -2.49
CA LEU A 314 -9.00 7.92 -2.37
C LEU A 314 -10.46 8.01 -2.82
N LEU A 315 -11.18 9.06 -2.42
CA LEU A 315 -12.57 9.28 -2.81
C LEU A 315 -12.70 9.39 -4.33
N ARG A 316 -11.87 10.24 -4.96
CA ARG A 316 -11.83 10.38 -6.43
C ARG A 316 -11.50 9.05 -7.09
N TRP A 317 -10.50 8.33 -6.58
CA TRP A 317 -10.12 7.03 -7.13
C TRP A 317 -11.28 6.03 -7.08
N ILE A 318 -11.94 5.86 -5.92
CA ILE A 318 -13.08 4.95 -5.76
C ILE A 318 -14.24 5.37 -6.68
N PHE A 319 -14.51 6.67 -6.80
CA PHE A 319 -15.53 7.18 -7.71
C PHE A 319 -15.20 6.85 -9.17
N CYS A 320 -13.96 7.02 -9.60
CA CYS A 320 -13.51 6.65 -10.94
C CYS A 320 -13.69 5.15 -11.22
N LEU A 321 -13.44 4.28 -10.22
CA LEU A 321 -13.68 2.84 -10.33
C LEU A 321 -15.18 2.52 -10.46
N MET A 322 -16.04 3.20 -9.70
CA MET A 322 -17.50 3.06 -9.80
C MET A 322 -18.05 3.52 -11.15
N ALA A 323 -17.46 4.56 -11.73
CA ALA A 323 -17.86 5.08 -13.03
C ALA A 323 -17.41 4.21 -14.22
N ASN A 324 -16.36 3.41 -14.04
CA ASN A 324 -15.75 2.59 -15.11
C ASN A 324 -15.62 1.09 -14.74
N PRO A 325 -16.69 0.39 -14.36
CA PRO A 325 -16.63 -1.04 -14.10
C PRO A 325 -16.48 -1.85 -15.39
N HIS A 326 -15.70 -2.95 -15.34
CA HIS A 326 -15.38 -3.79 -16.50
C HIS A 326 -16.62 -4.45 -17.13
N GLU A 327 -17.63 -4.78 -16.30
CA GLU A 327 -18.76 -5.63 -16.68
C GLU A 327 -20.10 -5.12 -16.13
N LYS A 328 -21.20 -5.63 -16.69
CA LYS A 328 -22.57 -5.31 -16.24
C LYS A 328 -22.79 -5.69 -14.78
N GLU A 329 -22.24 -6.81 -14.33
CA GLU A 329 -22.33 -7.24 -12.93
C GLU A 329 -21.56 -6.28 -12.00
N GLY A 330 -20.39 -5.80 -12.45
CA GLY A 330 -19.65 -4.73 -11.78
C GLY A 330 -20.44 -3.44 -11.67
N LYS A 331 -21.23 -3.05 -12.69
CA LYS A 331 -22.14 -1.89 -12.62
C LYS A 331 -23.20 -2.04 -11.53
N LEU A 332 -23.85 -3.20 -11.48
CA LEU A 332 -24.86 -3.47 -10.46
C LEU A 332 -24.25 -3.43 -9.06
N MET A 333 -23.06 -3.99 -8.89
CA MET A 333 -22.36 -3.96 -7.60
C MET A 333 -21.91 -2.55 -7.21
N ALA A 334 -21.39 -1.76 -8.15
CA ALA A 334 -21.05 -0.35 -7.94
C ALA A 334 -22.27 0.46 -7.48
N GLU A 335 -23.43 0.27 -8.12
CA GLU A 335 -24.68 0.88 -7.65
C GLU A 335 -25.01 0.43 -6.22
N TRP A 336 -24.94 -0.88 -5.94
CA TRP A 336 -25.34 -1.43 -4.64
C TRP A 336 -24.48 -0.94 -3.46
N LEU A 337 -23.19 -0.72 -3.70
CA LEU A 337 -22.24 -0.22 -2.71
C LEU A 337 -22.24 1.31 -2.58
N ALA A 338 -22.79 2.05 -3.56
CA ALA A 338 -22.79 3.51 -3.57
C ALA A 338 -23.33 4.15 -2.27
N PRO A 339 -24.45 3.68 -1.66
CA PRO A 339 -24.93 4.25 -0.39
C PRO A 339 -23.90 4.11 0.74
N ALA A 340 -23.26 2.95 0.87
CA ALA A 340 -22.31 2.68 1.94
C ALA A 340 -20.99 3.46 1.75
N ILE A 341 -20.51 3.56 0.51
CA ILE A 341 -19.32 4.35 0.15
C ILE A 341 -19.55 5.82 0.50
N MET A 342 -20.73 6.36 0.16
CA MET A 342 -21.08 7.74 0.50
C MET A 342 -21.26 7.95 1.98
N ALA A 343 -21.91 7.01 2.69
CA ALA A 343 -22.02 7.09 4.15
C ALA A 343 -20.66 7.20 4.83
N ALA A 344 -19.72 6.33 4.46
CA ALA A 344 -18.35 6.39 4.93
C ALA A 344 -17.67 7.76 4.65
N GLY A 345 -17.88 8.31 3.45
CA GLY A 345 -17.38 9.64 3.10
C GLY A 345 -18.00 10.78 3.93
N PHE A 346 -19.31 10.73 4.20
CA PHE A 346 -20.00 11.74 5.00
C PHE A 346 -19.63 11.67 6.48
N GLU A 347 -19.47 10.47 7.04
CA GLU A 347 -18.93 10.29 8.40
C GLU A 347 -17.54 10.93 8.52
N ARG A 348 -16.70 10.75 7.50
CA ARG A 348 -15.39 11.41 7.45
C ARG A 348 -15.52 12.93 7.40
N LEU A 349 -16.40 13.46 6.55
CA LEU A 349 -16.63 14.89 6.44
C LEU A 349 -17.11 15.47 7.78
N ARG A 350 -18.05 14.81 8.45
CA ARG A 350 -18.58 15.23 9.75
C ARG A 350 -17.47 15.37 10.79
N LEU A 351 -16.60 14.37 10.90
CA LEU A 351 -15.45 14.44 11.81
C LEU A 351 -14.53 15.63 11.51
N GLU A 352 -14.32 15.94 10.24
CA GLU A 352 -13.45 17.06 9.86
C GLU A 352 -14.10 18.43 10.10
N ILE A 353 -15.43 18.55 9.92
CA ILE A 353 -16.20 19.74 10.32
C ILE A 353 -16.15 19.92 11.83
N ASP A 354 -16.38 18.85 12.62
CA ASP A 354 -16.31 18.90 14.08
C ASP A 354 -14.92 19.37 14.55
N ARG A 355 -13.85 18.91 13.89
CA ARG A 355 -12.47 19.33 14.21
C ARG A 355 -12.17 20.77 13.82
N GLU A 356 -12.73 21.28 12.72
CA GLU A 356 -12.54 22.67 12.31
C GLU A 356 -13.35 23.65 13.18
N CYS A 357 -14.55 23.26 13.60
CA CYS A 357 -15.41 24.07 14.46
C CYS A 357 -14.93 24.08 15.92
N ASP A 358 -14.64 22.89 16.47
CA ASP A 358 -14.54 22.67 17.92
C ASP A 358 -13.19 22.05 18.34
N GLY A 359 -12.33 21.71 17.39
CA GLY A 359 -11.09 20.95 17.62
C GLY A 359 -9.79 21.70 17.33
N PRO A 360 -8.63 21.05 17.58
CA PRO A 360 -7.31 21.64 17.34
C PRO A 360 -6.90 21.50 15.85
N MET A 361 -7.67 22.07 14.92
CA MET A 361 -7.28 22.11 13.51
C MET A 361 -6.31 23.28 13.26
N PRO A 362 -5.09 23.04 12.73
CA PRO A 362 -4.18 24.13 12.38
C PRO A 362 -4.80 25.03 11.30
N LEU A 363 -4.71 26.36 11.46
CA LEU A 363 -5.27 27.36 10.52
C LEU A 363 -4.98 27.09 9.02
N PRO A 364 -3.79 26.63 8.60
CA PRO A 364 -3.53 26.29 7.19
C PRO A 364 -4.38 25.12 6.64
N ARG A 365 -5.14 24.44 7.51
CA ARG A 365 -5.92 23.24 7.17
C ARG A 365 -7.44 23.46 7.12
N CYS A 366 -7.94 24.60 7.60
CA CYS A 366 -9.38 24.93 7.58
C CYS A 366 -9.95 25.01 6.13
N ALA A 367 -9.10 25.23 5.13
CA ALA A 367 -9.54 25.16 3.72
C ALA A 367 -9.81 23.74 3.19
N PHE A 368 -9.31 22.70 3.85
CA PHE A 368 -9.40 21.36 3.31
C PHE A 368 -10.75 20.70 3.53
N ALA A 369 -11.46 20.98 4.64
CA ALA A 369 -12.76 20.38 4.90
C ALA A 369 -13.76 20.85 3.82
N ARG A 370 -13.65 22.12 3.40
CA ARG A 370 -14.42 22.71 2.30
C ARG A 370 -14.13 22.04 0.97
N ASN A 371 -12.86 21.83 0.63
CA ASN A 371 -12.48 21.15 -0.62
C ASN A 371 -12.97 19.70 -0.64
N TYR A 372 -12.83 18.97 0.48
CA TYR A 372 -13.36 17.61 0.58
C TYR A 372 -14.88 17.58 0.50
N ALA A 373 -15.57 18.52 1.15
CA ALA A 373 -17.02 18.66 1.06
C ALA A 373 -17.46 18.92 -0.38
N ALA A 374 -16.81 19.83 -1.10
CA ALA A 374 -17.14 20.14 -2.49
C ALA A 374 -17.04 18.89 -3.40
N GLU A 375 -15.97 18.12 -3.26
CA GLU A 375 -15.81 16.84 -3.98
C GLU A 375 -16.89 15.84 -3.57
N LEU A 376 -17.15 15.67 -2.28
CA LEU A 376 -18.11 14.70 -1.78
C LEU A 376 -19.54 15.03 -2.20
N PHE A 377 -19.97 16.29 -2.11
CA PHE A 377 -21.27 16.74 -2.60
C PHE A 377 -21.39 16.61 -4.11
N GLY A 378 -20.34 16.96 -4.87
CA GLY A 378 -20.29 16.78 -6.32
C GLY A 378 -20.47 15.31 -6.71
N HIS A 379 -19.70 14.42 -6.08
CA HIS A 379 -19.81 12.98 -6.30
C HIS A 379 -21.16 12.41 -5.84
N ALA A 380 -21.74 12.89 -4.73
CA ALA A 380 -23.07 12.49 -4.29
C ALA A 380 -24.13 12.78 -5.35
N SER A 381 -24.07 13.98 -5.95
CA SER A 381 -24.97 14.39 -7.04
C SER A 381 -24.80 13.49 -8.25
N MET A 382 -23.55 13.27 -8.69
CA MET A 382 -23.27 12.39 -9.83
C MET A 382 -23.72 10.94 -9.59
N MET A 383 -23.51 10.40 -8.39
CA MET A 383 -23.98 9.06 -8.03
C MET A 383 -25.50 8.95 -8.12
N GLY A 384 -26.24 9.96 -7.67
CA GLY A 384 -27.70 10.00 -7.77
C GLY A 384 -28.22 9.93 -9.21
N GLU A 385 -27.43 10.41 -10.17
CA GLU A 385 -27.70 10.29 -11.62
C GLU A 385 -27.26 8.94 -12.19
N MET A 386 -26.14 8.39 -11.70
CA MET A 386 -25.60 7.12 -12.18
C MET A 386 -26.39 5.89 -11.74
N ILE A 387 -27.01 5.91 -10.55
CA ILE A 387 -27.79 4.79 -10.03
C ILE A 387 -29.09 4.61 -10.84
N GLN A 388 -29.19 3.51 -11.60
CA GLN A 388 -30.37 3.21 -12.41
C GLN A 388 -31.43 2.46 -11.61
N SER A 389 -31.02 1.60 -10.67
CA SER A 389 -31.95 0.83 -9.85
C SER A 389 -32.75 1.73 -8.90
N ARG A 390 -34.09 1.74 -9.05
CA ARG A 390 -34.99 2.53 -8.17
C ARG A 390 -34.81 2.16 -6.69
N THR A 391 -34.71 0.86 -6.38
CA THR A 391 -34.53 0.38 -5.01
C THR A 391 -33.22 0.87 -4.41
N VAL A 392 -32.14 0.87 -5.19
CA VAL A 392 -30.83 1.37 -4.73
C VAL A 392 -30.87 2.89 -4.60
N LYS A 393 -31.55 3.60 -5.50
CA LYS A 393 -31.72 5.05 -5.44
C LYS A 393 -32.51 5.49 -4.21
N ASP A 394 -33.59 4.77 -3.87
CA ASP A 394 -34.34 5.02 -2.63
C ASP A 394 -33.47 4.77 -1.40
N LYS A 395 -32.67 3.70 -1.39
CA LYS A 395 -31.72 3.43 -0.32
C LYS A 395 -30.66 4.53 -0.21
N PHE A 396 -30.12 4.97 -1.34
CA PHE A 396 -29.15 6.07 -1.41
C PHE A 396 -29.70 7.35 -0.79
N VAL A 397 -30.90 7.78 -1.21
CA VAL A 397 -31.57 8.97 -0.68
C VAL A 397 -31.85 8.83 0.82
N ARG A 398 -32.33 7.67 1.27
CA ARG A 398 -32.53 7.39 2.70
C ARG A 398 -31.23 7.49 3.49
N THR A 399 -30.15 6.90 2.99
CA THR A 399 -28.83 7.00 3.62
C THR A 399 -28.38 8.45 3.74
N LEU A 400 -28.55 9.28 2.70
CA LEU A 400 -28.23 10.72 2.82
C LEU A 400 -29.10 11.42 3.88
N TYR A 401 -30.38 11.06 3.98
CA TYR A 401 -31.26 11.61 5.01
C TYR A 401 -30.86 11.18 6.42
N GLU A 402 -30.51 9.91 6.62
CA GLU A 402 -30.03 9.35 7.89
C GLU A 402 -28.69 9.94 8.35
N LEU A 403 -27.90 10.46 7.42
CA LEU A 403 -26.61 11.14 7.68
C LEU A 403 -26.78 12.65 7.92
N ASP A 404 -28.01 13.14 8.09
CA ASP A 404 -28.33 14.56 8.26
C ASP A 404 -27.67 15.44 7.17
N PHE A 405 -27.76 15.01 5.90
CA PHE A 405 -27.10 15.66 4.76
C PHE A 405 -27.33 17.19 4.73
N HIS A 406 -28.55 17.64 5.03
CA HIS A 406 -28.88 19.07 5.06
C HIS A 406 -28.21 19.82 6.22
N GLU A 407 -28.11 19.20 7.40
CA GLU A 407 -27.37 19.77 8.52
C GLU A 407 -25.88 19.86 8.17
N THR A 408 -25.31 18.78 7.66
CA THR A 408 -23.91 18.74 7.22
C THR A 408 -23.64 19.82 6.17
N ALA A 409 -24.51 19.99 5.17
CA ALA A 409 -24.40 21.04 4.17
C ALA A 409 -24.48 22.45 4.79
N ALA A 410 -25.40 22.68 5.74
CA ALA A 410 -25.49 23.95 6.45
C ALA A 410 -24.22 24.26 7.25
N ARG A 411 -23.63 23.27 7.92
CA ARG A 411 -22.37 23.42 8.66
C ARG A 411 -21.20 23.73 7.73
N VAL A 412 -21.11 23.10 6.56
CA VAL A 412 -20.10 23.44 5.54
C VAL A 412 -20.28 24.87 5.03
N LEU A 413 -21.51 25.31 4.77
CA LEU A 413 -21.78 26.70 4.35
C LEU A 413 -21.36 27.72 5.43
N LEU A 414 -21.59 27.41 6.70
CA LEU A 414 -21.11 28.23 7.81
C LEU A 414 -19.58 28.35 7.82
N LEU A 415 -18.86 27.25 7.60
CA LEU A 415 -17.39 27.28 7.48
C LEU A 415 -16.91 28.16 6.31
N VAL A 416 -17.56 28.07 5.14
CA VAL A 416 -17.23 28.90 3.97
C VAL A 416 -17.44 30.38 4.27
N THR A 417 -18.58 30.75 4.85
CA THR A 417 -18.93 32.15 5.14
C THR A 417 -18.10 32.79 6.26
N ARG A 418 -17.54 31.99 7.18
CA ARG A 418 -16.70 32.46 8.30
C ARG A 418 -15.33 32.97 7.86
N GLU A 419 -14.82 32.53 6.72
CA GLU A 419 -13.51 32.99 6.21
C GLU A 419 -13.59 34.27 5.36
N ASP A 420 -14.67 34.46 4.60
CA ASP A 420 -14.82 35.63 3.70
C ASP A 420 -15.24 36.90 4.45
N GLY A 421 -15.83 36.76 5.63
CA GLY A 421 -16.11 37.86 6.55
C GLY A 421 -15.19 37.78 7.75
N GLY A 422 -14.21 38.68 7.85
CA GLY A 422 -13.38 38.83 9.04
C GLY A 422 -14.24 39.05 10.29
N TRP A 423 -14.58 37.97 10.99
CA TRP A 423 -15.12 38.01 12.34
C TRP A 423 -14.00 37.55 13.27
N THR A 424 -13.27 38.53 13.80
CA THR A 424 -12.63 38.41 15.11
C THR A 424 -13.68 37.92 16.10
N ILE A 425 -13.61 36.63 16.44
CA ILE A 425 -14.23 36.14 17.66
C ILE A 425 -13.27 36.53 18.77
N THR A 426 -13.55 37.65 19.42
CA THR A 426 -13.05 37.91 20.77
C THR A 426 -13.49 36.74 21.64
N PRO A 427 -12.57 36.06 22.36
CA PRO A 427 -12.95 34.94 23.21
C PRO A 427 -13.86 35.46 24.32
N CYS A 428 -15.05 34.87 24.46
CA CYS A 428 -15.80 35.01 25.69
C CYS A 428 -15.06 34.23 26.77
N GLN A 429 -14.59 34.96 27.79
CA GLN A 429 -14.15 34.42 29.07
C GLN A 429 -15.32 33.79 29.83
#